data_AF-A0A6A7FTX4-F1
#
_entry.id   AF-A0A6A7FTX4-F1
#
_cell.length_a   1.000
_cell.length_b   1.000
_cell.length_c   1.000
_cell.angle_alpha   90.00
_cell.angle_beta   90.00
_cell.angle_gamma   90.00
#
_symmetry.space_group_name_H-M   'P 1'
#
loop_
_entity.id
_entity.type
_entity.pdbx_description
1 polymer ?
#
loop_
_entity_poly.entity_id
_entity_poly.type
_entity_poly.pdbx_seq_one_letter_code
_entity_poly.pdbx_strand_id
1 'polypeptide(L)'
;MLVFTDGLGDLLKEVTDNPDRNALKMMLVVKEVRKVIFDKDDYTFNGSFPPECQSNCVPRAVLNLVSLLLNGTSIEDQDAKERQSCISIVQLICFDAKKKQHRKQNVESKQARTTRSREMPLPLYIGLKIHTPSRNKALIEQLYSLGLCINYKRVLQIENNLAHAVTQKYHSDGIVCSPNLRKGLYTVGAIDNVDYNPSSQTSKGSFHGTGISIFQTVTNLNQGESRGGIAFVEASGPIELPEKYSIVPAVACTVNALKVPERISTPGNSVQKEIDALKEEKEWLKDALELLKSEEFDQKAPLTWSAHHTSKERCSTEKRPGIGTLLPLFYEKATYISMIKHGIDMVRNITEYLNPGQVPVIACDQPLFALMKYVQWAWPNSYGEHKLVAMLGLHMEMSYWKIVGDLLDKSGWSVMMARMRWQQRGEL
;
A
#
# COMPACT_ATOMS: atom_id res chain seq x y z
N MET A 1 15.57 15.37 38.00
CA MET A 1 16.15 15.43 36.64
C MET A 1 17.61 15.94 36.62
N LEU A 2 18.06 16.73 37.62
CA LEU A 2 19.46 17.22 37.74
C LEU A 2 20.46 16.24 38.38
N VAL A 3 20.01 15.23 39.15
CA VAL A 3 20.92 14.34 39.90
C VAL A 3 21.62 13.30 39.02
N PHE A 4 21.14 13.07 37.79
CA PHE A 4 21.66 12.04 36.88
C PHE A 4 22.68 12.57 35.87
N THR A 5 22.67 13.86 35.57
CA THR A 5 23.61 14.50 34.63
C THR A 5 24.98 14.67 35.26
N ASP A 6 25.03 15.05 36.54
CA ASP A 6 26.30 15.29 37.24
C ASP A 6 26.89 13.94 37.72
N GLY A 7 26.05 13.07 38.32
CA GLY A 7 26.50 11.81 38.89
C GLY A 7 26.99 10.77 37.87
N LEU A 8 26.42 10.69 36.66
CA LEU A 8 26.87 9.73 35.64
C LEU A 8 28.14 10.20 34.94
N GLY A 9 28.26 11.51 34.69
CA GLY A 9 29.44 12.13 34.08
C GLY A 9 30.67 12.06 34.99
N ASP A 10 30.49 12.31 36.29
CA ASP A 10 31.58 12.26 37.27
C ASP A 10 32.03 10.81 37.55
N LEU A 11 31.10 9.84 37.58
CA LEU A 11 31.43 8.43 37.77
C LEU A 11 32.22 7.84 36.58
N LEU A 12 31.99 8.36 35.37
CA LEU A 12 32.72 8.00 34.15
C LEU A 12 34.09 8.69 34.06
N LYS A 13 34.27 9.88 34.64
CA LYS A 13 35.56 10.60 34.69
C LYS A 13 36.58 10.00 35.66
N GLU A 14 36.14 9.39 36.77
CA GLU A 14 37.04 8.77 37.77
C GLU A 14 37.54 7.35 37.41
N VAL A 15 37.49 6.94 36.14
CA VAL A 15 37.75 5.55 35.69
C VAL A 15 39.24 5.30 35.39
N THR A 16 40.15 6.23 35.65
CA THR A 16 41.52 6.14 35.12
C THR A 16 42.54 5.32 35.92
N ASP A 17 42.29 4.88 37.16
CA ASP A 17 43.40 4.37 38.01
C ASP A 17 43.31 2.93 38.57
N ASN A 18 42.24 2.14 38.34
CA ASN A 18 42.26 0.72 38.76
C ASN A 18 41.22 -0.18 38.05
N PRO A 19 41.63 -1.21 37.29
CA PRO A 19 40.72 -2.06 36.51
C PRO A 19 39.63 -2.77 37.34
N ASP A 20 39.93 -3.19 38.57
CA ASP A 20 38.96 -3.88 39.43
C ASP A 20 37.93 -2.92 40.05
N ARG A 21 38.34 -1.70 40.38
CA ARG A 21 37.44 -0.65 40.90
C ARG A 21 36.54 -0.11 39.78
N ASN A 22 37.05 -0.08 38.54
CA ASN A 22 36.30 0.29 37.34
C ASN A 22 35.20 -0.73 37.01
N ALA A 23 35.48 -2.02 37.14
CA ALA A 23 34.49 -3.08 36.93
C ALA A 23 33.31 -2.96 37.92
N LEU A 24 33.58 -2.68 39.19
CA LEU A 24 32.53 -2.47 40.21
C LEU A 24 31.66 -1.25 39.91
N LYS A 25 32.27 -0.13 39.50
CA LYS A 25 31.53 1.08 39.10
C LYS A 25 30.66 0.82 37.86
N MET A 26 31.18 0.13 36.85
CA MET A 26 30.40 -0.28 35.67
C MET A 26 29.24 -1.22 36.03
N MET A 27 29.43 -2.15 36.96
CA MET A 27 28.36 -3.00 37.46
C MET A 27 27.22 -2.21 38.11
N LEU A 28 27.54 -1.14 38.86
CA LEU A 28 26.53 -0.24 39.43
C LEU A 28 25.77 0.52 38.35
N VAL A 29 26.46 1.06 37.34
CA VAL A 29 25.81 1.72 36.19
C VAL A 29 24.89 0.74 35.46
N VAL A 30 25.36 -0.46 35.15
CA VAL A 30 24.55 -1.51 34.49
C VAL A 30 23.34 -1.88 35.34
N LYS A 31 23.48 -1.95 36.68
CA LYS A 31 22.35 -2.25 37.58
C LYS A 31 21.27 -1.17 37.50
N GLU A 32 21.63 0.10 37.51
CA GLU A 32 20.67 1.21 37.40
C GLU A 32 20.03 1.28 36.01
N VAL A 33 20.81 1.11 34.95
CA VAL A 33 20.31 1.04 33.57
C VAL A 33 19.30 -0.10 33.41
N ARG A 34 19.61 -1.28 33.95
CA ARG A 34 18.70 -2.44 33.91
C ARG A 34 17.44 -2.22 34.72
N LYS A 35 17.52 -1.53 35.85
CA LYS A 35 16.36 -1.12 36.64
C LYS A 35 15.44 -0.25 35.78
N VAL A 36 15.97 0.79 35.14
CA VAL A 36 15.21 1.66 34.23
C VAL A 36 14.58 0.89 33.06
N ILE A 37 15.31 -0.06 32.45
CA ILE A 37 14.78 -0.89 31.35
C ILE A 37 13.58 -1.74 31.81
N PHE A 38 13.59 -2.23 33.05
CA PHE A 38 12.57 -3.15 33.56
C PHE A 38 11.45 -2.50 34.37
N ASP A 39 11.64 -1.26 34.83
CA ASP A 39 10.63 -0.46 35.55
C ASP A 39 9.80 0.42 34.58
N LYS A 40 10.15 0.46 33.29
CA LYS A 40 9.38 1.20 32.29
C LYS A 40 7.99 0.58 32.07
N ASP A 41 7.05 1.40 31.62
CA ASP A 41 5.74 0.93 31.20
C ASP A 41 5.85 -0.07 30.03
N ASP A 42 5.02 -1.10 30.14
CA ASP A 42 4.91 -2.13 29.11
C ASP A 42 4.31 -1.52 27.83
N TYR A 43 4.95 -1.81 26.70
CA TYR A 43 4.40 -1.44 25.40
C TYR A 43 3.54 -2.59 24.89
N THR A 44 2.30 -2.28 24.52
CA THR A 44 1.39 -3.24 23.90
C THR A 44 1.02 -2.74 22.51
N PHE A 45 1.34 -3.55 21.49
CA PHE A 45 0.95 -3.24 20.12
C PHE A 45 -0.57 -3.29 19.97
N ASN A 46 -1.16 -2.21 19.47
CA ASN A 46 -2.60 -2.03 19.30
C ASN A 46 -3.05 -2.06 17.83
N GLY A 47 -2.25 -2.67 16.94
CA GLY A 47 -2.55 -2.73 15.50
C GLY A 47 -2.04 -1.54 14.69
N SER A 48 -1.45 -0.52 15.33
CA SER A 48 -0.94 0.67 14.64
C SER A 48 0.41 1.14 15.19
N PHE A 49 1.13 1.93 14.38
CA PHE A 49 2.35 2.63 14.78
C PHE A 49 2.08 4.13 14.77
N PRO A 50 1.68 4.74 15.90
CA PRO A 50 1.42 6.17 15.93
C PRO A 50 2.71 6.98 15.69
N PRO A 51 2.59 8.26 15.30
CA PRO A 51 3.73 9.16 15.25
C PRO A 51 4.51 9.14 16.57
N GLU A 52 5.82 9.20 16.51
CA GLU A 52 6.70 9.17 17.69
C GLU A 52 6.60 7.92 18.57
N CYS A 53 5.97 6.83 18.11
CA CYS A 53 5.92 5.58 18.89
C CYS A 53 7.32 5.07 19.27
N GLN A 54 8.30 5.22 18.39
CA GLN A 54 9.67 4.78 18.63
C GLN A 54 10.36 5.58 19.74
N SER A 55 10.23 6.91 19.72
CA SER A 55 10.85 7.83 20.69
C SER A 55 10.15 7.76 22.05
N ASN A 56 8.83 7.55 22.07
CA ASN A 56 8.04 7.46 23.30
C ASN A 56 8.24 6.14 24.07
N CYS A 57 8.69 5.07 23.40
CA CYS A 57 8.86 3.76 24.03
C CYS A 57 10.23 3.55 24.70
N VAL A 58 11.17 4.47 24.51
CA VAL A 58 12.56 4.33 24.98
C VAL A 58 12.81 5.10 26.28
N PRO A 59 13.44 4.49 27.30
CA PRO A 59 13.78 5.22 28.52
C PRO A 59 14.89 6.25 28.29
N ARG A 60 14.67 7.50 28.73
CA ARG A 60 15.59 8.62 28.47
C ARG A 60 17.01 8.39 29.00
N ALA A 61 17.15 7.75 30.16
CA ALA A 61 18.47 7.45 30.73
C ALA A 61 19.29 6.48 29.84
N VAL A 62 18.64 5.48 29.26
CA VAL A 62 19.28 4.53 28.34
C VAL A 62 19.62 5.22 27.02
N LEU A 63 18.73 6.09 26.54
CA LEU A 63 18.96 6.89 25.34
C LEU A 63 20.16 7.82 25.48
N ASN A 64 20.28 8.53 26.61
CA ASN A 64 21.43 9.37 26.88
C ASN A 64 22.73 8.55 26.95
N LEU A 65 22.70 7.38 27.60
CA LEU A 65 23.86 6.48 27.64
C LEU A 65 24.28 6.03 26.23
N VAL A 66 23.34 5.60 25.39
CA VAL A 66 23.63 5.20 24.01
C VAL A 66 24.14 6.38 23.19
N SER A 67 23.58 7.57 23.39
CA SER A 67 24.08 8.80 22.75
C SER A 67 25.52 9.09 23.16
N LEU A 68 25.87 8.97 24.45
CA LEU A 68 27.25 9.14 24.91
C LEU A 68 28.20 8.07 24.34
N LEU A 69 27.70 6.84 24.13
CA LEU A 69 28.48 5.76 23.53
C LEU A 69 28.74 5.96 22.03
N LEU A 70 27.77 6.51 21.29
CA LEU A 70 27.89 6.71 19.84
C LEU A 70 28.56 8.05 19.48
N ASN A 71 28.27 9.11 20.24
CA ASN A 71 28.69 10.48 19.93
C ASN A 71 29.78 11.03 20.86
N GLY A 72 30.18 10.24 21.87
CA GLY A 72 31.14 10.70 22.87
C GLY A 72 30.53 11.60 23.95
N THR A 73 31.37 12.07 24.86
CA THR A 73 30.98 12.82 26.06
C THR A 73 30.98 14.33 25.89
N SER A 74 31.40 14.83 24.72
CA SER A 74 31.40 16.27 24.42
C SER A 74 29.99 16.79 24.23
N ILE A 75 29.69 17.97 24.79
CA ILE A 75 28.39 18.63 24.70
C ILE A 75 28.15 19.19 23.29
N GLU A 76 29.22 19.57 22.58
CA GLU A 76 29.16 20.12 21.22
C GLU A 76 28.73 19.06 20.18
N ASP A 77 29.03 17.78 20.43
CA ASP A 77 28.71 16.64 19.55
C ASP A 77 27.27 16.10 19.77
N GLN A 78 26.57 16.57 20.81
CA GLN A 78 25.21 16.10 21.15
C GLN A 78 24.10 16.78 20.34
N ASP A 79 24.36 17.95 19.75
CA ASP A 79 23.36 18.79 19.10
C ASP A 79 23.19 18.53 17.59
N ALA A 80 24.02 17.70 16.97
CA ALA A 80 23.97 17.44 15.52
C ALA A 80 23.35 16.07 15.18
N LYS A 81 22.07 16.06 14.76
CA LYS A 81 21.44 15.04 13.88
C LYS A 81 21.34 13.56 14.31
N GLU A 82 21.69 13.20 15.54
CA GLU A 82 21.81 11.81 16.02
C GLU A 82 20.55 11.20 16.68
N ARG A 83 19.33 11.48 16.19
CA ARG A 83 18.11 10.99 16.87
C ARG A 83 17.73 9.54 16.58
N GLN A 84 17.80 9.07 15.34
CA GLN A 84 17.17 7.79 14.98
C GLN A 84 18.01 6.56 15.33
N SER A 85 19.32 6.58 15.08
CA SER A 85 20.21 5.43 15.35
C SER A 85 20.24 5.08 16.84
N CYS A 86 20.37 6.10 17.70
CA CYS A 86 20.27 5.97 19.14
C CYS A 86 18.93 5.34 19.57
N ILE A 87 17.81 5.86 19.07
CA ILE A 87 16.46 5.33 19.38
C ILE A 87 16.33 3.87 18.95
N SER A 88 16.82 3.52 17.75
CA SER A 88 16.78 2.15 17.22
C SER A 88 17.58 1.19 18.11
N ILE A 89 18.81 1.56 18.47
CA ILE A 89 19.68 0.74 19.32
C ILE A 89 19.06 0.57 20.71
N VAL A 90 18.51 1.63 21.32
CA VAL A 90 17.85 1.53 22.62
C VAL A 90 16.65 0.60 22.57
N GLN A 91 15.84 0.64 21.51
CA GLN A 91 14.74 -0.30 21.35
C GLN A 91 15.24 -1.75 21.28
N LEU A 92 16.33 -2.03 20.54
CA LEU A 92 16.93 -3.37 20.49
C LEU A 92 17.49 -3.80 21.85
N ILE A 93 18.19 -2.90 22.56
CA ILE A 93 18.68 -3.17 23.93
C ILE A 93 17.51 -3.54 24.85
N CYS A 94 16.42 -2.77 24.82
CA CYS A 94 15.26 -3.05 25.65
C CYS A 94 14.52 -4.33 25.24
N PHE A 95 14.45 -4.61 23.93
CA PHE A 95 13.84 -5.81 23.37
C PHE A 95 14.60 -7.08 23.79
N ASP A 96 15.93 -7.09 23.69
CA ASP A 96 16.76 -8.26 23.99
C ASP A 96 17.13 -8.42 25.48
N ALA A 97 16.75 -7.45 26.34
CA ALA A 97 17.07 -7.48 27.77
C ALA A 97 16.33 -8.61 28.53
N LYS A 98 17.09 -9.61 28.99
CA LYS A 98 16.56 -10.73 29.79
C LYS A 98 16.39 -10.37 31.27
N LYS A 99 15.22 -10.63 31.85
CA LYS A 99 15.01 -10.59 33.31
C LYS A 99 15.54 -11.89 33.94
N LYS A 100 16.42 -11.82 34.94
CA LYS A 100 16.77 -13.01 35.73
C LYS A 100 15.53 -13.43 36.52
N GLN A 101 14.97 -14.60 36.24
CA GLN A 101 14.01 -15.22 37.15
C GLN A 101 14.80 -15.86 38.30
N HIS A 102 14.36 -15.61 39.54
CA HIS A 102 14.85 -16.39 40.67
C HIS A 102 14.52 -17.86 40.42
N ARG A 103 15.54 -18.69 40.50
CA ARG A 103 15.59 -20.14 40.23
C ARG A 103 14.50 -20.89 41.02
N LYS A 104 13.27 -20.93 40.49
CA LYS A 104 12.21 -21.85 40.89
C LYS A 104 11.37 -22.21 39.66
N GLN A 105 11.84 -23.19 38.89
CA GLN A 105 11.07 -24.36 38.45
C GLN A 105 11.83 -25.11 37.35
N ASN A 106 12.02 -26.40 37.60
CA ASN A 106 12.43 -27.40 36.63
C ASN A 106 11.38 -27.49 35.52
N VAL A 107 11.57 -26.79 34.41
CA VAL A 107 10.98 -27.16 33.12
C VAL A 107 11.97 -26.73 32.04
N GLU A 108 12.41 -27.68 31.21
CA GLU A 108 13.13 -27.47 29.95
C GLU A 108 12.25 -26.76 28.91
N SER A 109 11.62 -25.65 29.29
CA SER A 109 10.99 -24.75 28.34
C SER A 109 12.12 -23.88 27.77
N LYS A 110 12.40 -24.01 26.47
CA LYS A 110 13.19 -23.03 25.72
C LYS A 110 12.46 -21.69 25.82
N GLN A 111 12.77 -20.91 26.86
CA GLN A 111 12.06 -19.68 27.17
C GLN A 111 12.26 -18.67 26.03
N ALA A 112 11.16 -18.05 25.60
CA ALA A 112 11.18 -17.03 24.57
C ALA A 112 12.10 -15.88 25.01
N ARG A 113 12.88 -15.36 24.05
CA ARG A 113 13.87 -14.29 24.29
C ARG A 113 13.21 -13.01 24.85
N THR A 114 11.92 -12.82 24.57
CA THR A 114 11.15 -11.61 24.88
C THR A 114 9.75 -11.95 25.40
N THR A 115 9.24 -11.15 26.35
CA THR A 115 7.84 -11.17 26.79
C THR A 115 7.03 -10.17 25.97
N ARG A 116 5.77 -10.48 25.63
CA ARG A 116 4.90 -9.63 24.78
C ARG A 116 4.82 -8.18 25.25
N SER A 117 4.81 -7.96 26.57
CA SER A 117 4.72 -6.64 27.20
C SER A 117 5.96 -5.75 26.95
N ARG A 118 7.03 -6.33 26.40
CA ARG A 118 8.31 -5.68 26.10
C ARG A 118 8.66 -5.71 24.62
N GLU A 119 7.68 -6.02 23.76
CA GLU A 119 7.86 -5.80 22.33
C GLU A 119 8.13 -4.30 22.11
N MET A 120 9.09 -3.98 21.24
CA MET A 120 9.36 -2.59 20.86
C MET A 120 8.82 -2.33 19.45
N PRO A 121 8.39 -1.09 19.15
CA PRO A 121 7.88 -0.73 17.83
C PRO A 121 8.80 -1.15 16.68
N LEU A 122 10.12 -0.95 16.79
CA LEU A 122 11.07 -1.25 15.73
C LEU A 122 11.15 -2.76 15.40
N PRO A 123 11.44 -3.69 16.34
CA PRO A 123 11.40 -5.12 16.08
C PRO A 123 10.07 -5.64 15.50
N LEU A 124 8.94 -5.09 15.96
CA LEU A 124 7.62 -5.40 15.42
C LEU A 124 7.51 -4.95 13.96
N TYR A 125 7.87 -3.70 13.69
CA TYR A 125 7.81 -3.10 12.37
C TYR A 125 8.72 -3.85 11.38
N ILE A 126 9.96 -4.16 11.75
CA ILE A 126 10.90 -4.92 10.91
C ILE A 126 10.30 -6.28 10.54
N GLY A 127 9.79 -7.03 11.54
CA GLY A 127 9.19 -8.34 11.31
C GLY A 127 8.01 -8.27 10.32
N LEU A 128 7.08 -7.35 10.55
CA LEU A 128 5.89 -7.17 9.70
C LEU A 128 6.26 -6.66 8.29
N LYS A 129 7.13 -5.64 8.21
CA LYS A 129 7.51 -4.97 6.97
C LYS A 129 8.28 -5.89 6.04
N ILE A 130 9.14 -6.76 6.58
CA ILE A 130 9.91 -7.73 5.79
C ILE A 130 9.03 -8.93 5.41
N HIS A 131 8.17 -9.40 6.32
CA HIS A 131 7.30 -10.52 6.02
C HIS A 131 6.28 -10.21 4.93
N THR A 132 5.70 -9.00 4.93
CA THR A 132 4.65 -8.59 3.98
C THR A 132 5.01 -8.85 2.51
N PRO A 133 6.16 -8.38 1.98
CA PRO A 133 6.57 -8.66 0.60
C PRO A 133 7.27 -10.01 0.42
N SER A 134 8.04 -10.50 1.41
CA SER A 134 8.88 -11.69 1.20
C SER A 134 8.15 -13.01 1.42
N ARG A 135 7.16 -13.02 2.32
CA ARG A 135 6.49 -14.22 2.85
C ARG A 135 7.48 -15.33 3.29
N ASN A 136 8.72 -14.96 3.62
CA ASN A 136 9.81 -15.89 3.86
C ASN A 136 10.03 -16.11 5.36
N LYS A 137 9.58 -17.27 5.86
CA LYS A 137 9.79 -17.69 7.25
C LYS A 137 11.26 -17.74 7.65
N ALA A 138 12.13 -18.29 6.80
CA ALA A 138 13.55 -18.47 7.13
C ALA A 138 14.25 -17.13 7.34
N LEU A 139 13.94 -16.13 6.51
CA LEU A 139 14.46 -14.77 6.66
C LEU A 139 14.04 -14.14 8.00
N ILE A 140 12.76 -14.26 8.36
CA ILE A 140 12.27 -13.74 9.65
C ILE A 140 12.93 -14.44 10.83
N GLU A 141 13.08 -15.77 10.79
CA GLU A 141 13.77 -16.52 11.84
C GLU A 141 15.26 -16.16 11.94
N GLN A 142 15.95 -15.90 10.82
CA GLN A 142 17.32 -15.41 10.82
C GLN A 142 17.43 -14.04 11.51
N LEU A 143 16.58 -13.08 11.15
CA LEU A 143 16.56 -11.75 11.77
C LEU A 143 16.19 -11.81 13.26
N TYR A 144 15.23 -12.66 13.63
CA TYR A 144 14.90 -12.91 15.03
C TYR A 144 16.08 -13.52 15.78
N SER A 145 16.81 -14.46 15.16
CA SER A 145 18.00 -15.07 15.76
C SER A 145 19.10 -14.06 16.08
N LEU A 146 19.19 -12.98 15.29
CA LEU A 146 20.09 -11.84 15.49
C LEU A 146 19.56 -10.77 16.46
N GLY A 147 18.34 -10.92 17.01
CA GLY A 147 17.72 -9.95 17.92
C GLY A 147 17.07 -8.75 17.22
N LEU A 148 16.93 -8.79 15.88
CA LEU A 148 16.52 -7.61 15.10
C LEU A 148 15.00 -7.45 14.96
N CYS A 149 14.23 -8.52 15.12
CA CYS A 149 12.78 -8.48 14.98
C CYS A 149 12.08 -9.47 15.90
N ILE A 150 10.75 -9.51 15.86
CA ILE A 150 9.95 -10.56 16.52
C ILE A 150 10.01 -11.90 15.76
N ASN A 151 9.75 -13.01 16.46
CA ASN A 151 9.71 -14.33 15.82
C ASN A 151 8.56 -14.47 14.82
N TYR A 152 8.71 -15.43 13.91
CA TYR A 152 7.74 -15.66 12.84
C TYR A 152 6.33 -15.99 13.34
N LYS A 153 6.22 -16.78 14.42
CA LYS A 153 4.91 -17.14 15.01
C LYS A 153 4.16 -15.89 15.48
N ARG A 154 4.86 -14.91 16.05
CA ARG A 154 4.28 -13.65 16.50
C ARG A 154 3.86 -12.77 15.31
N VAL A 155 4.65 -12.75 14.22
CA VAL A 155 4.26 -12.06 12.97
C VAL A 155 2.93 -12.60 12.47
N LEU A 156 2.80 -13.93 12.32
CA LEU A 156 1.54 -14.55 11.89
C LEU A 156 0.39 -14.28 12.85
N GLN A 157 0.65 -14.26 14.16
CA GLN A 157 -0.38 -13.93 15.14
C GLN A 157 -0.92 -12.51 14.94
N ILE A 158 -0.04 -11.54 14.70
CA ILE A 158 -0.44 -10.14 14.44
C ILE A 158 -1.23 -10.05 13.13
N GLU A 159 -0.77 -10.71 12.06
CA GLU A 159 -1.48 -10.74 10.78
C GLU A 159 -2.88 -11.36 10.92
N ASN A 160 -3.02 -12.47 11.64
CA ASN A 160 -4.31 -13.09 11.91
C ASN A 160 -5.24 -12.19 12.73
N ASN A 161 -4.73 -11.54 13.78
CA ASN A 161 -5.53 -10.60 14.58
C ASN A 161 -6.01 -9.42 13.73
N LEU A 162 -5.16 -8.89 12.83
CA LEU A 162 -5.54 -7.83 11.90
C LEU A 162 -6.62 -8.30 10.93
N ALA A 163 -6.51 -9.52 10.39
CA ALA A 163 -7.51 -10.09 9.50
C ALA A 163 -8.86 -10.28 10.21
N HIS A 164 -8.87 -10.73 11.47
CA HIS A 164 -10.09 -10.77 12.28
C HIS A 164 -10.69 -9.38 12.50
N ALA A 165 -9.87 -8.38 12.86
CA ALA A 165 -10.34 -7.02 13.08
C ALA A 165 -10.96 -6.39 11.82
N VAL A 166 -10.36 -6.65 10.65
CA VAL A 166 -10.89 -6.21 9.34
C VAL A 166 -12.21 -6.91 9.03
N THR A 167 -12.28 -8.22 9.26
CA THR A 167 -13.49 -9.01 9.01
C THR A 167 -14.64 -8.60 9.92
N GLN A 168 -14.36 -8.36 11.20
CA GLN A 168 -15.34 -7.81 12.14
C GLN A 168 -15.87 -6.45 11.67
N LYS A 169 -14.98 -5.60 11.11
CA LYS A 169 -15.40 -4.33 10.53
C LYS A 169 -16.31 -4.52 9.31
N TYR A 170 -16.06 -5.53 8.47
CA TYR A 170 -16.97 -5.87 7.37
C TYR A 170 -18.36 -6.27 7.85
N HIS A 171 -18.44 -7.05 8.94
CA HIS A 171 -19.73 -7.40 9.55
C HIS A 171 -20.43 -6.18 10.14
N SER A 172 -19.71 -5.30 10.85
CA SER A 172 -20.31 -4.08 11.41
C SER A 172 -20.78 -3.12 10.32
N ASP A 173 -20.06 -3.04 9.21
CA ASP A 173 -20.43 -2.19 8.07
C ASP A 173 -21.53 -2.84 7.21
N GLY A 174 -21.80 -4.13 7.38
CA GLY A 174 -22.69 -4.92 6.52
C GLY A 174 -22.14 -5.14 5.09
N ILE A 175 -20.89 -4.75 4.84
CA ILE A 175 -20.27 -4.79 3.52
C ILE A 175 -18.76 -5.03 3.61
N VAL A 176 -18.23 -5.80 2.66
CA VAL A 176 -16.78 -5.95 2.48
C VAL A 176 -16.25 -4.71 1.79
N CYS A 177 -15.71 -3.78 2.58
CA CYS A 177 -15.18 -2.52 2.12
C CYS A 177 -13.97 -2.14 2.96
N SER A 178 -12.81 -2.01 2.31
CA SER A 178 -11.52 -1.78 3.01
C SER A 178 -11.59 -0.59 3.97
N PRO A 179 -11.03 -0.68 5.19
CA PRO A 179 -11.10 0.39 6.19
C PRO A 179 -10.44 1.72 5.79
N ASN A 180 -9.52 1.70 4.81
CA ASN A 180 -8.83 2.91 4.34
C ASN A 180 -9.68 3.78 3.40
N LEU A 181 -10.77 3.23 2.83
CA LEU A 181 -11.70 3.98 2.00
C LEU A 181 -12.54 4.94 2.86
N ARG A 182 -12.89 6.09 2.29
CA ARG A 182 -13.57 7.20 2.99
C ARG A 182 -14.96 7.45 2.43
N LYS A 183 -15.85 8.01 3.25
CA LYS A 183 -17.19 8.42 2.79
C LYS A 183 -17.14 9.78 2.08
N GLY A 184 -18.10 10.02 1.19
CA GLY A 184 -18.28 11.28 0.46
C GLY A 184 -17.24 11.54 -0.63
N LEU A 185 -16.46 10.54 -1.01
CA LEU A 185 -15.51 10.63 -2.12
C LEU A 185 -16.03 9.94 -3.37
N TYR A 186 -15.72 10.53 -4.52
CA TYR A 186 -16.00 9.91 -5.80
C TYR A 186 -15.26 8.59 -5.93
N THR A 187 -16.01 7.51 -6.17
CA THR A 187 -15.53 6.14 -6.08
C THR A 187 -15.65 5.43 -7.43
N VAL A 188 -14.57 4.82 -7.89
CA VAL A 188 -14.52 4.06 -9.15
C VAL A 188 -14.05 2.65 -8.85
N GLY A 189 -14.77 1.65 -9.35
CA GLY A 189 -14.32 0.25 -9.31
C GLY A 189 -13.53 -0.13 -10.54
N ALA A 190 -12.68 -1.14 -10.43
CA ALA A 190 -12.10 -1.84 -11.57
C ALA A 190 -12.22 -3.34 -11.36
N ILE A 191 -12.61 -4.06 -12.41
CA ILE A 191 -12.67 -5.53 -12.41
C ILE A 191 -11.61 -6.03 -13.38
N ASP A 192 -10.76 -6.92 -12.90
CA ASP A 192 -9.62 -7.43 -13.67
C ASP A 192 -9.41 -8.93 -13.44
N ASN A 193 -8.79 -9.59 -14.42
CA ASN A 193 -8.31 -10.96 -14.28
C ASN A 193 -7.03 -10.95 -13.45
N VAL A 194 -6.94 -11.86 -12.48
CA VAL A 194 -5.72 -12.06 -11.70
C VAL A 194 -5.14 -13.41 -12.07
N ASP A 195 -4.05 -13.35 -12.84
CA ASP A 195 -3.27 -14.51 -13.24
C ASP A 195 -1.95 -14.54 -12.48
N TYR A 196 -1.79 -15.53 -11.61
CA TYR A 196 -0.50 -15.87 -11.02
C TYR A 196 0.00 -17.16 -11.66
N ASN A 197 1.14 -17.07 -12.36
CA ASN A 197 1.79 -18.24 -12.95
C ASN A 197 3.26 -18.26 -12.53
N PRO A 198 3.64 -19.06 -11.51
CA PRO A 198 5.03 -19.24 -11.12
C PRO A 198 5.71 -20.13 -12.18
N SER A 199 6.21 -19.50 -13.26
CA SER A 199 7.03 -20.09 -14.33
C SER A 199 6.54 -21.44 -14.93
N SER A 200 5.86 -21.34 -16.08
CA SER A 200 5.93 -22.25 -17.25
C SER A 200 6.37 -23.71 -17.02
N GLN A 201 5.39 -24.63 -17.09
CA GLN A 201 5.36 -25.95 -17.77
C GLN A 201 4.45 -26.96 -17.05
N THR A 202 4.03 -26.69 -15.81
CA THR A 202 3.01 -27.50 -15.13
C THR A 202 1.94 -26.58 -14.54
N SER A 203 0.67 -26.86 -14.79
CA SER A 203 -0.49 -26.12 -14.27
C SER A 203 -0.68 -26.24 -12.74
N LYS A 204 0.29 -26.83 -12.03
CA LYS A 204 0.25 -26.98 -10.58
C LYS A 204 0.72 -25.68 -9.94
N GLY A 205 -0.22 -24.92 -9.40
CA GLY A 205 0.06 -23.68 -8.66
C GLY A 205 -0.25 -22.40 -9.41
N SER A 206 -0.86 -22.46 -10.60
CA SER A 206 -1.40 -21.25 -11.23
C SER A 206 -2.73 -20.86 -10.56
N PHE A 207 -2.89 -19.57 -10.27
CA PHE A 207 -4.15 -19.00 -9.82
C PHE A 207 -4.73 -18.16 -10.95
N HIS A 208 -5.99 -18.42 -11.28
CA HIS A 208 -6.75 -17.71 -12.30
C HIS A 208 -8.07 -17.26 -11.67
N GLY A 209 -8.09 -16.05 -11.15
CA GLY A 209 -9.22 -15.51 -10.42
C GLY A 209 -9.62 -14.11 -10.88
N THR A 210 -10.46 -13.46 -10.10
CA THR A 210 -10.91 -12.09 -10.35
C THR A 210 -10.49 -11.17 -9.22
N GLY A 211 -9.88 -10.05 -9.57
CA GLY A 211 -9.60 -8.93 -8.68
C GLY A 211 -10.63 -7.83 -8.86
N ILE A 212 -11.07 -7.24 -7.75
CA ILE A 212 -11.89 -6.02 -7.78
C ILE A 212 -11.14 -4.95 -7.00
N SER A 213 -10.73 -3.89 -7.70
CA SER A 213 -10.07 -2.73 -7.09
C SER A 213 -11.05 -1.58 -6.94
N ILE A 214 -10.91 -0.81 -5.86
CA ILE A 214 -11.69 0.40 -5.62
C ILE A 214 -10.74 1.59 -5.51
N PHE A 215 -11.04 2.65 -6.22
CA PHE A 215 -10.27 3.89 -6.27
C PHE A 215 -11.13 5.07 -5.86
N GLN A 216 -10.56 5.99 -5.08
CA GLN A 216 -11.22 7.23 -4.70
C GLN A 216 -10.36 8.43 -5.03
N THR A 217 -10.99 9.45 -5.60
CA THR A 217 -10.34 10.71 -5.94
C THR A 217 -10.40 11.65 -4.75
N VAL A 218 -9.22 12.05 -4.26
CA VAL A 218 -9.06 12.99 -3.14
C VAL A 218 -8.67 14.35 -3.68
N THR A 219 -9.31 15.41 -3.19
CA THR A 219 -8.93 16.80 -3.50
C THR A 219 -8.68 17.58 -2.22
N ASN A 220 -8.06 18.76 -2.34
CA ASN A 220 -7.90 19.64 -1.18
C ASN A 220 -9.24 20.15 -0.64
N LEU A 221 -10.26 20.27 -1.51
CA LEU A 221 -11.60 20.70 -1.15
C LEU A 221 -12.42 19.58 -0.50
N ASN A 222 -12.17 18.33 -0.90
CA ASN A 222 -12.86 17.16 -0.36
C ASN A 222 -11.88 16.01 -0.09
N GLN A 223 -11.59 15.81 1.20
CA GLN A 223 -10.74 14.73 1.69
C GLN A 223 -11.54 13.49 2.13
N GLY A 224 -12.88 13.57 2.08
CA GLY A 224 -13.77 12.54 2.57
C GLY A 224 -13.73 12.34 4.07
N GLU A 225 -14.72 11.60 4.57
CA GLU A 225 -14.84 11.27 5.99
C GLU A 225 -14.21 9.92 6.30
N SER A 226 -13.38 9.86 7.34
CA SER A 226 -12.80 8.62 7.83
C SER A 226 -13.88 7.71 8.40
N ARG A 227 -13.83 6.42 8.08
CA ARG A 227 -14.73 5.38 8.62
C ARG A 227 -14.30 4.84 9.99
N GLY A 228 -13.32 5.48 10.62
CA GLY A 228 -12.70 5.01 11.86
C GLY A 228 -11.77 3.80 11.64
N GLY A 229 -10.81 3.64 12.55
CA GLY A 229 -9.85 2.54 12.49
C GLY A 229 -10.48 1.14 12.68
N ILE A 230 -9.65 0.12 12.52
CA ILE A 230 -9.96 -1.23 12.98
C ILE A 230 -9.57 -1.35 14.46
N ALA A 231 -10.44 -1.94 15.29
CA ALA A 231 -10.11 -2.25 16.67
C ALA A 231 -9.26 -3.53 16.69
N PHE A 232 -7.99 -3.41 17.07
CA PHE A 232 -7.13 -4.59 17.20
C PHE A 232 -7.57 -5.40 18.43
N VAL A 233 -8.06 -6.60 18.17
CA VAL A 233 -8.49 -7.54 19.22
C VAL A 233 -7.72 -8.84 19.02
N GLU A 234 -7.24 -9.43 20.12
CA GLU A 234 -6.72 -10.80 20.07
C GLU A 234 -7.91 -11.74 19.83
N ALA A 235 -7.96 -12.32 18.64
CA ALA A 235 -9.04 -13.20 18.23
C ALA A 235 -8.48 -14.56 17.82
N SER A 236 -9.29 -15.60 18.03
CA SER A 236 -9.01 -16.97 17.62
C SER A 236 -10.21 -17.53 16.90
N GLY A 237 -9.99 -18.17 15.76
CA GLY A 237 -11.04 -18.82 14.98
C GLY A 237 -10.78 -18.73 13.48
N PRO A 238 -11.70 -19.23 12.65
CA PRO A 238 -11.64 -19.03 11.21
C PRO A 238 -11.90 -17.55 10.87
N ILE A 239 -11.24 -17.07 9.83
CA ILE A 239 -11.53 -15.76 9.22
C ILE A 239 -12.56 -16.01 8.13
N GLU A 240 -13.79 -15.57 8.36
CA GLU A 240 -14.91 -15.84 7.47
C GLU A 240 -15.31 -14.58 6.71
N LEU A 241 -15.16 -14.61 5.38
CA LEU A 241 -15.75 -13.59 4.54
C LEU A 241 -17.25 -13.87 4.37
N PRO A 242 -18.07 -12.85 4.09
CA PRO A 242 -19.48 -13.05 3.78
C PRO A 242 -19.67 -14.01 2.60
N GLU A 243 -20.74 -14.80 2.63
CA GLU A 243 -21.05 -15.88 1.67
C GLU A 243 -20.93 -15.47 0.20
N LYS A 244 -21.22 -14.20 -0.12
CA LYS A 244 -21.06 -13.61 -1.45
C LYS A 244 -19.63 -13.72 -2.03
N TYR A 245 -18.60 -13.91 -1.21
CA TYR A 245 -17.22 -14.18 -1.66
C TYR A 245 -16.91 -15.67 -1.84
N SER A 246 -17.73 -16.55 -1.29
CA SER A 246 -17.59 -18.01 -1.43
C SER A 246 -18.49 -18.57 -2.52
N ILE A 247 -19.60 -17.88 -2.83
CA ILE A 247 -20.60 -18.35 -3.79
C ILE A 247 -20.94 -17.21 -4.75
N VAL A 248 -20.50 -17.37 -5.99
CA VAL A 248 -20.92 -16.51 -7.11
C VAL A 248 -22.18 -17.11 -7.73
N PRO A 249 -23.34 -16.43 -7.67
CA PRO A 249 -24.59 -16.98 -8.17
C PRO A 249 -24.54 -17.31 -9.67
N ALA A 250 -25.01 -18.49 -10.03
CA ALA A 250 -25.15 -18.87 -11.43
C ALA A 250 -26.15 -17.95 -12.17
N VAL A 251 -25.88 -17.70 -13.45
CA VAL A 251 -26.70 -16.81 -14.27
C VAL A 251 -27.10 -17.55 -15.54
N ALA A 252 -28.40 -17.73 -15.75
CA ALA A 252 -28.93 -18.21 -17.02
C ALA A 252 -28.69 -17.15 -18.10
N CYS A 253 -27.91 -17.49 -19.13
CA CYS A 253 -27.61 -16.60 -20.25
C CYS A 253 -28.08 -17.25 -21.55
N THR A 254 -28.93 -16.55 -22.30
CA THR A 254 -29.32 -16.96 -23.66
C THR A 254 -28.52 -16.12 -24.64
N VAL A 255 -27.35 -16.62 -25.07
CA VAL A 255 -26.38 -15.86 -25.86
C VAL A 255 -26.96 -15.39 -27.21
N ASN A 256 -27.95 -16.09 -27.75
CA ASN A 256 -28.50 -15.85 -29.09
C ASN A 256 -29.70 -14.87 -29.14
N ALA A 257 -30.16 -14.33 -28.01
CA ALA A 257 -31.36 -13.50 -27.93
C ALA A 257 -31.10 -12.03 -27.56
N LEU A 258 -29.83 -11.60 -27.54
CA LEU A 258 -29.51 -10.25 -27.10
C LEU A 258 -29.98 -9.20 -28.10
N LYS A 259 -30.87 -8.32 -27.66
CA LYS A 259 -31.21 -7.10 -28.38
C LYS A 259 -30.46 -5.94 -27.73
N VAL A 260 -29.60 -5.30 -28.51
CA VAL A 260 -28.97 -4.04 -28.07
C VAL A 260 -30.11 -3.00 -27.98
N PRO A 261 -30.30 -2.35 -26.81
CA PRO A 261 -31.29 -1.30 -26.67
C PRO A 261 -31.05 -0.19 -27.69
N GLU A 262 -32.12 0.33 -28.28
CA GLU A 262 -32.05 1.45 -29.21
C GLU A 262 -31.49 2.68 -28.48
N ARG A 263 -30.55 3.38 -29.12
CA ARG A 263 -29.80 4.47 -28.49
C ARG A 263 -30.76 5.61 -28.15
N ILE A 264 -31.04 5.82 -26.86
CA ILE A 264 -31.80 6.99 -26.39
C ILE A 264 -30.84 8.19 -26.35
N SER A 265 -30.43 8.70 -27.51
CA SER A 265 -29.72 9.97 -27.60
C SER A 265 -30.59 10.97 -28.36
N THR A 266 -31.29 11.85 -27.65
CA THR A 266 -31.50 13.19 -28.21
C THR A 266 -30.16 13.91 -28.16
N PRO A 267 -29.62 14.40 -29.29
CA PRO A 267 -28.35 15.12 -29.33
C PRO A 267 -28.51 16.51 -28.70
N GLY A 268 -28.61 16.58 -27.37
CA GLY A 268 -28.57 17.82 -26.61
C GLY A 268 -27.19 18.00 -25.98
N ASN A 269 -26.59 19.18 -26.11
CA ASN A 269 -25.32 19.65 -25.51
C ASN A 269 -24.05 18.76 -25.62
N SER A 270 -24.15 17.51 -26.10
CA SER A 270 -23.05 16.54 -26.26
C SER A 270 -22.15 16.89 -27.44
N VAL A 271 -22.74 17.32 -28.56
CA VAL A 271 -22.00 17.61 -29.80
C VAL A 271 -21.02 18.77 -29.59
N GLN A 272 -21.40 19.82 -28.85
CA GLN A 272 -20.50 20.94 -28.59
C GLN A 272 -19.33 20.52 -27.69
N LYS A 273 -19.59 19.71 -26.65
CA LYS A 273 -18.53 19.15 -25.79
C LYS A 273 -17.59 18.22 -26.57
N GLU A 274 -18.12 17.42 -27.48
CA GLU A 274 -17.31 16.57 -28.38
C GLU A 274 -16.46 17.42 -29.33
N ILE A 275 -17.02 18.49 -29.90
CA ILE A 275 -16.28 19.44 -30.74
C ILE A 275 -15.17 20.13 -29.96
N ASP A 276 -15.44 20.55 -28.72
CA ASP A 276 -14.46 21.24 -27.88
C ASP A 276 -13.37 20.28 -27.40
N ALA A 277 -13.72 19.04 -27.00
CA ALA A 277 -12.73 18.00 -26.72
C ALA A 277 -11.83 17.73 -27.94
N LEU A 278 -12.42 17.59 -29.14
CA LEU A 278 -11.65 17.40 -30.38
C LEU A 278 -10.73 18.58 -30.70
N LYS A 279 -11.06 19.81 -30.28
CA LYS A 279 -10.15 20.96 -30.43
C LYS A 279 -8.97 20.82 -29.48
N GLU A 280 -9.20 20.48 -28.22
CA GLU A 280 -8.14 20.27 -27.22
C GLU A 280 -7.17 19.16 -27.66
N GLU A 281 -7.69 18.06 -28.22
CA GLU A 281 -6.88 16.97 -28.77
C GLU A 281 -6.04 17.41 -29.98
N LYS A 282 -6.62 18.22 -30.87
CA LYS A 282 -5.90 18.81 -32.01
C LYS A 282 -4.81 19.78 -31.56
N GLU A 283 -5.06 20.55 -30.51
CA GLU A 283 -4.04 21.40 -29.90
C GLU A 283 -2.90 20.58 -29.32
N TRP A 284 -3.19 19.48 -28.61
CA TRP A 284 -2.14 18.55 -28.15
C TRP A 284 -1.30 18.02 -29.30
N LEU A 285 -1.92 17.51 -30.36
CA LEU A 285 -1.20 17.02 -31.52
C LEU A 285 -0.31 18.09 -32.14
N LYS A 286 -0.80 19.33 -32.21
CA LYS A 286 -0.02 20.45 -32.74
C LYS A 286 1.18 20.79 -31.85
N ASP A 287 0.96 20.93 -30.55
CA ASP A 287 1.99 21.28 -29.57
C ASP A 287 3.06 20.16 -29.49
N ALA A 288 2.64 18.89 -29.51
CA ALA A 288 3.53 17.75 -29.57
C ALA A 288 4.35 17.71 -30.88
N LEU A 289 3.74 18.00 -32.03
CA LEU A 289 4.46 18.08 -33.31
C LEU A 289 5.48 19.23 -33.35
N GLU A 290 5.17 20.37 -32.74
CA GLU A 290 6.11 21.49 -32.62
C GLU A 290 7.29 21.12 -31.72
N LEU A 291 7.04 20.47 -30.58
CA LEU A 291 8.10 19.96 -29.69
C LEU A 291 8.98 18.89 -30.35
N LEU A 292 8.42 18.03 -31.21
CA LEU A 292 9.21 17.03 -31.94
C LEU A 292 10.11 17.65 -33.02
N LYS A 293 9.77 18.85 -33.51
CA LYS A 293 10.55 19.61 -34.49
C LYS A 293 11.69 20.42 -33.86
N SER A 294 11.69 20.64 -32.55
CA SER A 294 12.76 21.39 -31.89
C SER A 294 14.08 20.60 -31.91
N GLU A 295 15.20 21.31 -32.08
CA GLU A 295 16.53 20.70 -32.11
C GLU A 295 17.04 20.32 -30.72
N GLU A 296 16.61 21.07 -29.70
CA GLU A 296 16.85 20.79 -28.29
C GLU A 296 15.56 20.23 -27.67
N PHE A 297 15.68 19.07 -27.02
CA PHE A 297 14.56 18.44 -26.34
C PHE A 297 14.68 18.67 -24.83
N ASP A 298 13.81 19.54 -24.30
CA ASP A 298 13.65 19.68 -22.85
C ASP A 298 12.93 18.44 -22.29
N GLN A 299 13.59 17.72 -21.38
CA GLN A 299 13.00 16.56 -20.69
C GLN A 299 11.73 16.92 -19.90
N LYS A 300 11.51 18.20 -19.58
CA LYS A 300 10.31 18.70 -18.91
C LYS A 300 9.19 19.14 -19.86
N ALA A 301 9.40 19.06 -21.17
CA ALA A 301 8.38 19.45 -22.14
C ALA A 301 7.15 18.51 -22.03
N PRO A 302 5.92 19.04 -22.11
CA PRO A 302 4.69 18.26 -21.97
C PRO A 302 4.34 17.49 -23.25
N LEU A 303 5.25 16.61 -23.70
CA LEU A 303 5.11 15.88 -24.96
C LEU A 303 3.96 14.86 -24.93
N THR A 304 3.79 14.17 -23.80
CA THR A 304 2.75 13.14 -23.67
C THR A 304 1.38 13.77 -23.51
N TRP A 305 0.33 13.08 -23.98
CA TRP A 305 -1.07 13.49 -23.81
C TRP A 305 -1.35 13.90 -22.36
N SER A 306 -0.98 13.04 -21.42
CA SER A 306 -1.17 13.28 -19.99
C SER A 306 -0.42 14.52 -19.50
N ALA A 307 0.81 14.75 -19.95
CA ALA A 307 1.60 15.93 -19.53
C ALA A 307 1.03 17.23 -20.10
N HIS A 308 0.55 17.22 -21.35
CA HIS A 308 -0.10 18.36 -22.00
C HIS A 308 -1.41 18.74 -21.34
N HIS A 309 -2.29 17.78 -21.09
CA HIS A 309 -3.54 18.06 -20.40
C HIS A 309 -3.31 18.45 -18.93
N THR A 310 -2.27 17.90 -18.28
CA THR A 310 -1.86 18.34 -16.93
C THR A 310 -1.31 19.76 -16.92
N SER A 311 -0.57 20.20 -17.94
CA SER A 311 -0.04 21.57 -18.01
C SER A 311 -1.13 22.60 -18.31
N LYS A 312 -2.20 22.21 -19.00
CA LYS A 312 -3.37 23.05 -19.31
C LYS A 312 -4.44 23.05 -18.21
N GLU A 313 -4.45 22.07 -17.31
CA GLU A 313 -5.38 22.04 -16.19
C GLU A 313 -5.16 23.25 -15.25
N ARG A 314 -6.10 24.20 -15.30
CA ARG A 314 -6.09 25.43 -14.49
C ARG A 314 -6.37 25.21 -13.00
N CYS A 315 -6.41 23.96 -12.51
CA CYS A 315 -6.82 23.70 -11.14
C CYS A 315 -5.61 23.83 -10.20
N SER A 316 -5.55 24.96 -9.48
CA SER A 316 -4.60 25.25 -8.40
C SER A 316 -4.75 24.35 -7.17
N THR A 317 -5.55 23.29 -7.22
CA THR A 317 -5.62 22.29 -6.17
C THR A 317 -4.49 21.29 -6.38
N GLU A 318 -3.47 21.32 -5.53
CA GLU A 318 -2.48 20.25 -5.44
C GLU A 318 -3.20 18.89 -5.43
N LYS A 319 -2.99 18.10 -6.48
CA LYS A 319 -3.57 16.78 -6.61
C LYS A 319 -3.00 15.90 -5.51
N ARG A 320 -3.85 15.40 -4.61
CA ARG A 320 -3.43 14.39 -3.63
C ARG A 320 -3.42 13.01 -4.28
N PRO A 321 -2.55 12.10 -3.82
CA PRO A 321 -2.63 10.70 -4.22
C PRO A 321 -4.03 10.15 -3.96
N GLY A 322 -4.62 9.48 -4.95
CA GLY A 322 -5.90 8.79 -4.78
C GLY A 322 -5.78 7.65 -3.77
N ILE A 323 -6.90 7.28 -3.16
CA ILE A 323 -6.96 6.12 -2.27
C ILE A 323 -7.31 4.89 -3.11
N GLY A 324 -6.44 3.90 -3.13
CA GLY A 324 -6.67 2.62 -3.82
C GLY A 324 -6.71 1.46 -2.85
N THR A 325 -7.52 0.45 -3.15
CA THR A 325 -7.51 -0.83 -2.44
C THR A 325 -7.95 -1.96 -3.36
N LEU A 326 -7.46 -3.18 -3.09
CA LEU A 326 -7.89 -4.41 -3.71
C LEU A 326 -8.77 -5.16 -2.71
N LEU A 327 -9.97 -5.54 -3.13
CA LEU A 327 -10.86 -6.40 -2.34
C LEU A 327 -10.32 -7.85 -2.28
N PRO A 328 -10.81 -8.69 -1.37
CA PRO A 328 -10.48 -10.12 -1.39
C PRO A 328 -10.69 -10.72 -2.79
N LEU A 329 -9.78 -11.61 -3.19
CA LEU A 329 -9.80 -12.21 -4.52
C LEU A 329 -10.92 -13.25 -4.63
N PHE A 330 -11.51 -13.35 -5.81
CA PHE A 330 -12.42 -14.43 -6.18
C PHE A 330 -11.67 -15.52 -6.92
N TYR A 331 -12.04 -16.78 -6.68
CA TYR A 331 -11.50 -17.92 -7.43
C TYR A 331 -12.16 -18.05 -8.82
N GLU A 332 -13.35 -17.50 -8.98
CA GLU A 332 -14.06 -17.44 -10.25
C GLU A 332 -13.35 -16.52 -11.23
N LYS A 333 -13.28 -16.94 -12.49
CA LYS A 333 -12.66 -16.18 -13.58
C LYS A 333 -13.54 -15.01 -13.98
N ALA A 334 -12.93 -13.88 -14.31
CA ALA A 334 -13.69 -12.69 -14.73
C ALA A 334 -14.33 -12.88 -16.12
N THR A 335 -13.94 -13.91 -16.86
CA THR A 335 -14.56 -14.28 -18.14
C THR A 335 -15.96 -14.87 -18.00
N TYR A 336 -16.38 -15.25 -16.79
CA TYR A 336 -17.74 -15.73 -16.55
C TYR A 336 -18.72 -14.56 -16.37
N ILE A 337 -19.85 -14.59 -17.09
CA ILE A 337 -20.89 -13.56 -16.99
C ILE A 337 -21.44 -13.44 -15.56
N SER A 338 -21.54 -14.57 -14.85
CA SER A 338 -21.93 -14.59 -13.43
C SER A 338 -20.97 -13.77 -12.56
N MET A 339 -19.67 -13.89 -12.79
CA MET A 339 -18.64 -13.16 -12.05
C MET A 339 -18.65 -11.67 -12.38
N ILE A 340 -18.83 -11.29 -13.66
CA ILE A 340 -18.97 -9.88 -14.04
C ILE A 340 -20.20 -9.25 -13.40
N LYS A 341 -21.36 -9.92 -13.50
CA LYS A 341 -22.59 -9.46 -12.87
C LYS A 341 -22.41 -9.29 -11.35
N HIS A 342 -21.80 -10.27 -10.70
CA HIS A 342 -21.50 -10.23 -9.27
C HIS A 342 -20.54 -9.08 -8.91
N GLY A 343 -19.47 -8.89 -9.69
CA GLY A 343 -18.53 -7.79 -9.51
C GLY A 343 -19.17 -6.42 -9.65
N ILE A 344 -20.12 -6.27 -10.57
CA ILE A 344 -20.92 -5.04 -10.71
C ILE A 344 -21.72 -4.77 -9.43
N ASP A 345 -22.42 -5.78 -8.90
CA ASP A 345 -23.21 -5.63 -7.67
C ASP A 345 -22.31 -5.31 -6.47
N MET A 346 -21.11 -5.88 -6.40
CA MET A 346 -20.12 -5.55 -5.38
C MET A 346 -19.68 -4.08 -5.45
N VAL A 347 -19.28 -3.58 -6.63
CA VAL A 347 -18.89 -2.17 -6.79
C VAL A 347 -20.07 -1.24 -6.54
N ARG A 348 -21.27 -1.58 -7.00
CA ARG A 348 -22.50 -0.81 -6.75
C ARG A 348 -22.76 -0.66 -5.25
N ASN A 349 -22.74 -1.77 -4.51
CA ASN A 349 -22.99 -1.75 -3.07
C ASN A 349 -21.94 -0.93 -2.32
N ILE A 350 -20.67 -1.03 -2.73
CA ILE A 350 -19.58 -0.24 -2.14
C ILE A 350 -19.74 1.24 -2.47
N THR A 351 -20.09 1.57 -3.71
CA THR A 351 -20.32 2.95 -4.16
C THR A 351 -21.46 3.58 -3.37
N GLU A 352 -22.58 2.88 -3.24
CA GLU A 352 -23.73 3.38 -2.46
C GLU A 352 -23.40 3.54 -0.98
N TYR A 353 -22.63 2.62 -0.39
CA TYR A 353 -22.20 2.72 1.00
C TYR A 353 -21.21 3.88 1.26
N LEU A 354 -20.29 4.15 0.32
CA LEU A 354 -19.27 5.19 0.47
C LEU A 354 -19.75 6.57 0.03
N ASN A 355 -20.54 6.65 -1.03
CA ASN A 355 -21.00 7.90 -1.62
C ASN A 355 -22.45 7.74 -2.16
N PRO A 356 -23.45 7.76 -1.26
CA PRO A 356 -24.84 7.54 -1.62
C PRO A 356 -25.30 8.44 -2.77
N GLY A 357 -26.03 7.88 -3.74
CA GLY A 357 -26.53 8.60 -4.91
C GLY A 357 -25.52 8.78 -6.06
N GLN A 358 -24.26 8.35 -5.89
CA GLN A 358 -23.32 8.29 -7.00
C GLN A 358 -23.67 7.13 -7.94
N VAL A 359 -23.73 7.41 -9.25
CA VAL A 359 -23.80 6.34 -10.26
C VAL A 359 -22.50 5.53 -10.21
N PRO A 360 -22.56 4.19 -10.04
CA PRO A 360 -21.37 3.35 -10.06
C PRO A 360 -20.63 3.46 -11.41
N VAL A 361 -19.31 3.60 -11.33
CA VAL A 361 -18.42 3.60 -12.49
C VAL A 361 -17.44 2.45 -12.35
N ILE A 362 -17.34 1.63 -13.39
CA ILE A 362 -16.49 0.43 -13.39
C ILE A 362 -15.59 0.44 -14.61
N ALA A 363 -14.28 0.42 -14.38
CA ALA A 363 -13.26 0.24 -15.41
C ALA A 363 -12.97 -1.26 -15.62
N CYS A 364 -12.78 -1.67 -16.86
CA CYS A 364 -12.36 -3.04 -17.18
C CYS A 364 -11.73 -3.12 -18.58
N ASP A 365 -10.90 -4.14 -18.78
CA ASP A 365 -10.24 -4.39 -20.05
C ASP A 365 -11.24 -4.78 -21.15
N GLN A 366 -10.84 -4.65 -22.42
CA GLN A 366 -11.74 -4.83 -23.57
C GLN A 366 -12.57 -6.13 -23.52
N PRO A 367 -12.03 -7.32 -23.21
CA PRO A 367 -12.84 -8.54 -23.15
C PRO A 367 -13.90 -8.49 -22.03
N LEU A 368 -13.53 -7.93 -20.87
CA LEU A 368 -14.43 -7.80 -19.72
C LEU A 368 -15.47 -6.70 -19.93
N PHE A 369 -15.10 -5.63 -20.63
CA PHE A 369 -16.02 -4.58 -21.06
C PHE A 369 -17.12 -5.13 -21.94
N ALA A 370 -16.79 -5.99 -22.91
CA ALA A 370 -17.80 -6.65 -23.75
C ALA A 370 -18.79 -7.49 -22.91
N LEU A 371 -18.29 -8.26 -21.93
CA LEU A 371 -19.15 -9.01 -21.00
C LEU A 371 -19.98 -8.09 -20.11
N MET A 372 -19.44 -6.96 -19.69
CA MET A 372 -20.18 -5.97 -18.90
C MET A 372 -21.31 -5.35 -19.71
N LYS A 373 -21.06 -4.97 -20.97
CA LYS A 373 -22.09 -4.51 -21.90
C LYS A 373 -23.16 -5.56 -22.12
N TYR A 374 -22.77 -6.83 -22.27
CA TYR A 374 -23.72 -7.93 -22.33
C TYR A 374 -24.64 -7.95 -21.11
N VAL A 375 -24.09 -7.82 -19.89
CA VAL A 375 -24.90 -7.76 -18.66
C VAL A 375 -25.86 -6.56 -18.67
N GLN A 376 -25.42 -5.39 -19.12
CA GLN A 376 -26.28 -4.21 -19.22
C GLN A 376 -27.47 -4.42 -20.18
N TRP A 377 -27.24 -5.11 -21.30
CA TRP A 377 -28.26 -5.37 -22.31
C TRP A 377 -29.17 -6.55 -21.98
N ALA A 378 -28.66 -7.58 -21.31
CA ALA A 378 -29.44 -8.72 -20.86
C ALA A 378 -30.39 -8.35 -19.70
N TRP A 379 -29.99 -7.40 -18.84
CA TRP A 379 -30.77 -6.97 -17.68
C TRP A 379 -30.83 -5.43 -17.56
N PRO A 380 -31.43 -4.73 -18.53
CA PRO A 380 -31.41 -3.26 -18.60
C PRO A 380 -32.11 -2.60 -17.41
N ASN A 381 -33.15 -3.24 -16.85
CA ASN A 381 -33.85 -2.75 -15.68
C ASN A 381 -32.96 -2.73 -14.42
N SER A 382 -31.98 -3.63 -14.32
CA SER A 382 -31.12 -3.74 -13.14
C SER A 382 -29.72 -3.17 -13.36
N TYR A 383 -29.20 -3.22 -14.59
CA TYR A 383 -27.80 -2.88 -14.93
C TYR A 383 -27.65 -1.96 -16.15
N GLY A 384 -28.75 -1.39 -16.65
CA GLY A 384 -28.73 -0.53 -17.83
C GLY A 384 -27.77 0.67 -17.71
N GLU A 385 -27.48 1.30 -18.84
CA GLU A 385 -26.46 2.37 -18.96
C GLU A 385 -26.75 3.60 -18.10
N HIS A 386 -28.02 3.86 -17.77
CA HIS A 386 -28.43 4.94 -16.87
C HIS A 386 -28.20 4.60 -15.38
N LYS A 387 -27.91 3.34 -15.04
CA LYS A 387 -27.68 2.86 -13.66
C LYS A 387 -26.22 2.51 -13.36
N LEU A 388 -25.41 2.35 -14.41
CA LEU A 388 -24.03 1.91 -14.32
C LEU A 388 -23.25 2.45 -15.52
N VAL A 389 -22.11 3.08 -15.25
CA VAL A 389 -21.16 3.45 -16.29
C VAL A 389 -20.09 2.38 -16.39
N ALA A 390 -20.08 1.64 -17.50
CA ALA A 390 -18.96 0.80 -17.88
C ALA A 390 -17.94 1.66 -18.64
N MET A 391 -16.69 1.69 -18.16
CA MET A 391 -15.59 2.42 -18.76
C MET A 391 -14.57 1.43 -19.33
N LEU A 392 -14.16 1.64 -20.58
CA LEU A 392 -13.14 0.83 -21.22
C LEU A 392 -11.77 1.21 -20.64
N GLY A 393 -11.02 0.22 -20.15
CA GLY A 393 -9.63 0.39 -19.72
C GLY A 393 -8.71 0.68 -20.92
N LEU A 394 -7.79 1.62 -20.76
CA LEU A 394 -6.90 2.12 -21.82
C LEU A 394 -5.73 1.18 -22.18
N HIS A 395 -5.71 -0.08 -21.71
CA HIS A 395 -4.65 -1.04 -22.02
C HIS A 395 -4.46 -1.29 -23.53
N MET A 396 -5.47 -0.98 -24.35
CA MET A 396 -5.35 -1.00 -25.82
C MET A 396 -4.35 0.02 -26.36
N GLU A 397 -4.27 1.23 -25.80
CA GLU A 397 -3.35 2.25 -26.30
C GLU A 397 -1.90 1.81 -26.09
N MET A 398 -1.58 1.33 -24.88
CA MET A 398 -0.27 0.75 -24.57
C MET A 398 0.07 -0.46 -25.43
N SER A 399 -0.90 -1.34 -25.69
CA SER A 399 -0.68 -2.55 -26.50
C SER A 399 -0.52 -2.21 -27.98
N TYR A 400 -1.29 -1.24 -28.48
CA TYR A 400 -1.17 -0.71 -29.84
C TYR A 400 0.17 0.00 -30.04
N TRP A 401 0.59 0.87 -29.11
CA TRP A 401 1.91 1.51 -29.16
C TRP A 401 3.06 0.52 -29.08
N LYS A 402 2.92 -0.57 -28.31
CA LYS A 402 3.90 -1.66 -28.30
C LYS A 402 3.97 -2.37 -29.65
N ILE A 403 2.84 -2.72 -30.25
CA ILE A 403 2.79 -3.35 -31.58
C ILE A 403 3.38 -2.41 -32.64
N VAL A 404 3.05 -1.12 -32.61
CA VAL A 404 3.64 -0.12 -33.50
C VAL A 404 5.15 -0.03 -33.25
N GLY A 405 5.60 -0.02 -31.99
CA GLY A 405 7.00 -0.06 -31.62
C GLY A 405 7.73 -1.30 -32.16
N ASP A 406 7.15 -2.49 -32.01
CA ASP A 406 7.69 -3.76 -32.50
C ASP A 406 7.71 -3.82 -34.03
N LEU A 407 6.69 -3.25 -34.69
CA LEU A 407 6.62 -3.16 -36.15
C LEU A 407 7.66 -2.17 -36.70
N LEU A 408 7.93 -1.10 -35.96
CA LEU A 408 8.93 -0.10 -36.31
C LEU A 408 10.35 -0.55 -35.95
N ASP A 409 10.51 -1.39 -34.93
CA ASP A 409 11.79 -1.99 -34.58
C ASP A 409 12.28 -2.87 -35.75
N LYS A 410 13.53 -2.67 -36.15
CA LYS A 410 14.18 -3.33 -37.30
C LYS A 410 13.56 -3.07 -38.69
N SER A 411 12.49 -2.31 -38.81
CA SER A 411 11.93 -1.88 -40.11
C SER A 411 12.83 -0.93 -40.90
N GLY A 412 13.91 -0.43 -40.29
CA GLY A 412 14.76 0.61 -40.86
C GLY A 412 14.17 2.01 -40.73
N TRP A 413 12.98 2.17 -40.16
CA TRP A 413 12.31 3.46 -39.98
C TRP A 413 13.13 4.44 -39.10
N SER A 414 13.74 3.93 -38.03
CA SER A 414 14.64 4.72 -37.17
C SER A 414 15.88 5.23 -37.93
N VAL A 415 16.43 4.41 -38.82
CA VAL A 415 17.57 4.77 -39.70
C VAL A 415 17.15 5.78 -40.77
N MET A 416 15.96 5.63 -41.35
CA MET A 416 15.43 6.54 -42.35
C MET A 416 15.13 7.91 -41.75
N MET A 417 14.51 7.97 -40.56
CA MET A 417 14.27 9.22 -39.82
C MET A 417 15.57 9.90 -39.41
N ALA A 418 16.59 9.14 -38.99
CA ALA A 418 17.91 9.69 -38.70
C ALA A 418 18.59 10.28 -39.95
N ARG A 419 18.51 9.59 -41.10
CA ARG A 419 19.03 10.09 -42.39
C ARG A 419 18.29 11.32 -42.90
N MET A 420 16.96 11.37 -42.77
CA MET A 420 16.17 12.55 -43.14
C MET A 420 16.51 13.76 -42.25
N ARG A 421 16.75 13.54 -40.95
CA ARG A 421 17.24 14.60 -40.05
C ARG A 421 18.62 15.12 -40.46
N TRP A 422 19.52 14.23 -40.89
CA TRP A 422 20.85 14.62 -41.41
C TRP A 422 20.76 15.42 -42.72
N GLN A 423 19.88 15.03 -43.64
CA GLN A 423 19.65 15.78 -44.88
C GLN A 423 19.02 17.16 -44.63
N GLN A 424 18.14 17.30 -43.63
CA GLN A 424 17.59 18.61 -43.24
C GLN A 424 18.61 19.51 -42.54
N ARG A 425 19.64 18.95 -41.93
CA ARG A 425 20.76 19.68 -41.32
C ARG A 425 21.88 20.04 -42.32
N GLY A 426 21.77 19.63 -43.58
CA GLY A 426 22.75 19.94 -44.61
C GLY A 426 24.12 19.27 -44.41
N GLU A 427 24.19 18.17 -43.66
CA GLU A 427 25.44 17.44 -43.38
C GLU A 427 25.61 16.19 -44.26
N LEU A 428 25.19 16.27 -45.53
CA LEU A 428 25.54 15.34 -46.60
C LEU A 428 25.73 16.07 -47.93
#